data_AF-A0A2D4XH08-F1
#
_entry.id   AF-A0A2D4XH08-F1
#
_cell.length_a   1.000
_cell.length_b   1.000
_cell.length_c   1.000
_cell.angle_alpha   90.00
_cell.angle_beta   90.00
_cell.angle_gamma   90.00
#
_symmetry.space_group_name_H-M   'P 1'
#
loop_
_entity.id
_entity.type
_entity.pdbx_description
1 polymer ?
#
loop_
_entity_poly.entity_id
_entity_poly.type
_entity_poly.pdbx_seq_one_letter_code
_entity_poly.pdbx_strand_id
1 'polypeptide(L)'
;MENTIAKLLTLSQAEYEDKLFQLWLKYCCNKAHNPKDLQKLLANTALNKWFLFEISRLEDEWWSEIGEYESVLDPTTSMALYNEKTLNIFMLSCPPLMDQARKLNIIPQLN
;
A
#
# COMPACT_ATOMS: atom_id res chain seq x y z
N MET A 1 -10.57 -15.32 -4.18
CA MET A 1 -10.84 -14.51 -5.39
C MET A 1 -9.49 -14.17 -5.96
N GLU A 2 -9.18 -14.63 -7.17
CA GLU A 2 -7.98 -14.16 -7.87
C GLU A 2 -8.03 -12.64 -7.95
N ASN A 3 -6.91 -11.99 -7.64
CA ASN A 3 -6.87 -10.55 -7.53
C ASN A 3 -6.98 -9.94 -8.94
N THR A 4 -8.14 -9.40 -9.29
CA THR A 4 -8.45 -8.86 -10.63
C THR A 4 -7.40 -7.83 -11.06
N ILE A 5 -6.91 -7.02 -10.12
CA ILE A 5 -5.85 -6.03 -10.36
C ILE A 5 -4.53 -6.67 -10.77
N ALA A 6 -4.11 -7.77 -10.15
CA ALA A 6 -2.87 -8.46 -10.51
C ALA A 6 -2.91 -8.96 -11.96
N LYS A 7 -4.07 -9.47 -12.41
CA LYS A 7 -4.28 -9.87 -13.81
C LYS A 7 -4.20 -8.68 -14.76
N LEU A 8 -4.86 -7.57 -14.42
CA LEU A 8 -4.86 -6.34 -15.21
C LEU A 8 -3.46 -5.74 -15.38
N LEU A 9 -2.62 -5.88 -14.35
CA LEU A 9 -1.23 -5.45 -14.37
C LEU A 9 -0.27 -6.48 -14.94
N THR A 10 -0.77 -7.64 -15.40
CA THR A 10 0.05 -8.76 -15.89
C THR A 10 1.10 -9.24 -14.87
N LEU A 11 0.78 -9.15 -13.58
CA LEU A 11 1.62 -9.60 -12.48
C LEU A 11 1.17 -10.98 -11.98
N SER A 12 2.13 -11.79 -11.56
CA SER A 12 1.83 -12.92 -10.70
C SER A 12 1.34 -12.44 -9.32
N GLN A 13 0.61 -13.30 -8.61
CA GLN A 13 0.14 -13.01 -7.26
C GLN A 13 1.30 -12.61 -6.32
N ALA A 14 2.44 -13.31 -6.43
CA ALA A 14 3.61 -13.05 -5.60
C ALA A 14 4.25 -11.67 -5.89
N GLU A 15 4.34 -11.28 -7.17
CA GLU A 15 4.85 -9.96 -7.56
C GLU A 15 3.95 -8.84 -7.09
N TYR A 16 2.63 -9.05 -7.15
CA TYR A 16 1.67 -8.08 -6.65
C TYR A 16 1.75 -7.93 -5.12
N GLU A 17 1.86 -9.03 -4.38
CA GLU A 17 2.03 -9.02 -2.93
C GLU A 17 3.33 -8.33 -2.50
N ASP A 18 4.45 -8.61 -3.18
CA ASP A 18 5.71 -7.90 -2.94
C ASP A 18 5.56 -6.42 -3.22
N LYS A 19 4.94 -6.03 -4.35
CA LYS A 19 4.69 -4.62 -4.68
C LYS A 19 3.89 -3.90 -3.59
N LEU A 20 2.82 -4.51 -3.09
CA LEU A 20 2.03 -3.97 -1.97
C LEU A 20 2.86 -3.84 -0.70
N PHE A 21 3.67 -4.85 -0.38
CA PHE A 21 4.55 -4.81 0.79
C PHE A 21 5.60 -3.71 0.68
N GLN A 22 6.23 -3.54 -0.50
CA GLN A 22 7.18 -2.45 -0.75
C GLN A 22 6.51 -1.09 -0.60
N LEU A 23 5.28 -0.93 -1.09
CA LEU A 23 4.52 0.31 -0.95
C LEU A 23 4.17 0.58 0.52
N TRP A 24 3.74 -0.43 1.26
CA TRP A 24 3.49 -0.35 2.70
C TRP A 24 4.74 0.04 3.49
N LEU A 25 5.88 -0.59 3.21
CA LEU A 25 7.14 -0.26 3.84
C LEU A 25 7.54 1.19 3.58
N LYS A 26 7.47 1.64 2.31
CA LYS A 26 7.74 3.03 1.93
C LYS A 26 6.79 4.00 2.64
N TYR A 27 5.51 3.66 2.72
CA TYR A 27 4.51 4.44 3.45
C TYR A 27 4.90 4.62 4.92
N CYS A 28 5.19 3.53 5.63
CA CYS A 28 5.63 3.61 7.02
C CYS A 28 6.93 4.42 7.17
N CYS A 29 7.90 4.24 6.26
CA CYS A 29 9.13 5.03 6.26
C CYS A 29 8.86 6.53 6.09
N ASN A 30 7.91 6.91 5.22
CA ASN A 30 7.53 8.31 5.03
C ASN A 30 6.87 8.93 6.28
N LYS A 31 6.18 8.13 7.09
CA LYS A 31 5.44 8.59 8.27
C LYS A 31 6.20 8.42 9.59
N ALA A 32 7.28 7.64 9.60
CA ALA A 32 8.07 7.38 10.79
C ALA A 32 9.00 8.54 11.12
N HIS A 33 9.13 8.86 12.40
CA HIS A 33 10.10 9.87 12.86
C HIS A 33 11.50 9.30 13.14
N ASN A 34 11.60 7.99 13.38
CA ASN A 34 12.85 7.30 13.70
C ASN A 34 12.67 5.77 13.51
N PRO A 35 13.75 4.97 13.58
CA PRO A 35 13.66 3.51 13.36
C PRO A 35 12.74 2.78 14.33
N LYS A 36 12.64 3.23 15.59
CA LYS A 36 11.74 2.62 16.58
C LYS A 36 10.27 2.92 16.25
N ASP A 37 9.98 4.12 15.78
CA ASP A 37 8.65 4.50 15.28
C ASP A 37 8.28 3.69 14.04
N LEU A 38 9.21 3.52 13.09
CA LEU A 38 9.01 2.69 11.91
C LEU A 38 8.59 1.26 12.27
N GLN A 39 9.31 0.61 13.18
CA GLN A 39 8.96 -0.74 13.65
C GLN A 39 7.53 -0.79 14.23
N LYS A 40 7.14 0.25 14.99
CA LYS A 40 5.79 0.35 15.59
C LYS A 40 4.70 0.52 14.54
N LEU A 41 4.93 1.36 13.52
CA LEU A 41 3.99 1.55 12.42
C LEU A 41 3.84 0.24 11.62
N LEU A 42 4.96 -0.40 11.27
CA LEU A 42 4.96 -1.67 10.52
C LEU A 42 4.25 -2.81 11.27
N ALA A 43 4.44 -2.90 12.58
CA ALA A 43 3.84 -3.94 13.41
C ALA A 43 2.34 -3.71 13.72
N ASN A 44 1.79 -2.54 13.38
CA ASN A 44 0.41 -2.23 13.71
C ASN A 44 -0.59 -2.80 12.68
N THR A 45 -1.30 -3.86 13.06
CA THR A 45 -2.28 -4.53 12.20
C THR A 45 -3.45 -3.62 11.79
N ALA A 46 -3.91 -2.72 12.66
CA ALA A 46 -5.04 -1.86 12.35
C ALA A 46 -4.67 -0.81 11.28
N LEU A 47 -3.49 -0.22 11.39
CA LEU A 47 -2.94 0.71 10.41
C LEU A 47 -2.69 0.01 9.08
N ASN A 48 -2.15 -1.22 9.08
CA ASN A 48 -1.98 -2.00 7.86
C ASN A 48 -3.33 -2.33 7.19
N LYS A 49 -4.36 -2.69 7.95
CA LYS A 49 -5.71 -2.92 7.41
C LYS A 49 -6.30 -1.65 6.78
N TRP A 50 -6.16 -0.51 7.45
CA TRP A 50 -6.59 0.78 6.90
C TRP A 50 -5.82 1.13 5.62
N PHE A 51 -4.50 0.91 5.60
CA PHE A 51 -3.68 1.12 4.41
C PHE A 51 -4.16 0.26 3.24
N LEU A 52 -4.38 -1.04 3.44
CA LEU A 52 -4.87 -1.93 2.39
C LEU A 52 -6.27 -1.53 1.90
N PHE A 53 -7.13 -1.04 2.79
CA PHE A 53 -8.44 -0.49 2.42
C PHE A 53 -8.30 0.74 1.51
N GLU A 54 -7.43 1.69 1.85
CA GLU A 54 -7.19 2.86 1.00
C GLU A 54 -6.55 2.51 -0.33
N ILE A 55 -5.63 1.53 -0.36
CA ILE A 55 -5.07 1.02 -1.61
C ILE A 55 -6.18 0.43 -2.47
N SER A 56 -7.03 -0.45 -1.93
CA SER A 56 -8.16 -1.01 -2.69
C SER A 56 -9.06 0.08 -3.28
N ARG A 57 -9.34 1.15 -2.51
CA ARG A 57 -10.11 2.30 -3.02
C ARG A 57 -9.39 3.02 -4.18
N LEU A 58 -8.09 3.25 -4.05
CA LEU A 58 -7.29 3.87 -5.12
C LEU A 58 -7.19 2.98 -6.37
N GLU A 59 -7.16 1.66 -6.19
CA GLU A 59 -7.18 0.69 -7.28
C GLU A 59 -8.53 0.70 -8.01
N ASP A 60 -9.64 0.79 -7.28
CA ASP A 60 -10.98 0.93 -7.85
C ASP A 60 -11.12 2.25 -8.63
N GLU A 61 -10.57 3.35 -8.11
CA GLU A 61 -10.53 4.64 -8.80
C GLU A 61 -9.70 4.57 -10.10
N TRP A 62 -8.50 4.01 -10.03
CA TRP A 62 -7.68 3.76 -11.21
C TRP A 62 -8.44 2.94 -12.26
N TRP A 63 -9.05 1.83 -11.84
CA TRP A 63 -9.81 0.97 -12.75
C TRP A 63 -11.00 1.70 -13.38
N SER A 64 -11.71 2.54 -12.62
CA SER A 64 -12.82 3.34 -13.16
C SER A 64 -12.38 4.35 -14.23
N GLU A 65 -11.14 4.83 -14.16
CA GLU A 65 -10.58 5.79 -15.14
C GLU A 65 -10.05 5.10 -16.40
N ILE A 66 -9.47 3.90 -16.26
CA ILE A 66 -8.79 3.22 -17.37
C ILE A 66 -9.55 2.04 -17.95
N GLY A 67 -10.61 1.56 -17.30
CA GLY A 67 -11.31 0.32 -17.66
C GLY A 67 -11.88 0.34 -19.08
N GLU A 68 -12.32 1.50 -19.58
CA GLU A 68 -12.78 1.65 -20.97
C GLU A 68 -11.63 1.51 -22.00
N TYR A 69 -10.39 1.70 -21.56
CA TYR A 69 -9.18 1.68 -22.39
C TYR A 69 -8.33 0.41 -22.19
N GLU A 70 -8.78 -0.55 -21.38
CA GLU A 70 -8.01 -1.77 -21.02
C GLU A 70 -7.44 -2.48 -22.24
N SER A 71 -8.26 -2.63 -23.30
CA SER A 71 -7.87 -3.34 -24.53
C SER A 71 -6.82 -2.62 -25.39
N VAL A 72 -6.55 -1.34 -25.11
CA VAL A 72 -5.71 -0.46 -25.94
C VAL A 72 -4.44 -0.03 -25.19
N LEU A 73 -4.47 -0.07 -23.86
CA LEU A 73 -3.32 0.28 -23.03
C LEU A 73 -2.29 -0.85 -23.05
N ASP A 74 -1.04 -0.50 -23.36
CA ASP A 74 0.06 -1.43 -23.18
C ASP A 74 0.35 -1.64 -21.68
N PRO A 75 0.90 -2.80 -21.28
CA PRO A 75 1.18 -3.11 -19.88
C PRO A 75 2.08 -2.10 -19.17
N THR A 76 3.01 -1.45 -19.88
CA THR A 76 3.95 -0.48 -19.29
C THR A 76 3.21 0.80 -18.91
N THR A 77 2.38 1.32 -19.81
CA THR A 77 1.54 2.50 -19.56
C THR A 77 0.52 2.21 -18.45
N SER A 78 -0.13 1.05 -18.48
CA SER A 78 -1.06 0.60 -17.43
C SER A 78 -0.39 0.60 -16.04
N MET A 79 0.81 0.03 -15.95
CA MET A 79 1.60 0.02 -14.72
C MET A 79 2.02 1.43 -14.27
N ALA A 80 2.37 2.33 -15.20
CA ALA A 80 2.72 3.70 -14.88
C ALA A 80 1.54 4.46 -14.25
N LEU A 81 0.35 4.38 -14.86
CA LEU A 81 -0.87 4.99 -14.36
C LEU A 81 -1.30 4.40 -13.01
N TYR A 82 -1.16 3.08 -12.85
CA TYR A 82 -1.41 2.42 -11.57
C TYR A 82 -0.50 2.95 -10.46
N ASN A 83 0.81 3.08 -10.76
CA ASN A 83 1.76 3.62 -9.80
C ASN A 83 1.40 5.07 -9.44
N GLU A 84 1.11 5.91 -10.44
CA GLU A 84 0.71 7.29 -10.21
C GLU A 84 -0.50 7.39 -9.28
N LYS A 85 -1.54 6.58 -9.51
CA LYS A 85 -2.73 6.57 -8.65
C LYS A 85 -2.42 6.09 -7.24
N THR A 86 -1.73 4.96 -7.11
CA THR A 86 -1.48 4.34 -5.79
C THR A 86 -0.50 5.13 -4.95
N LEU A 87 0.39 5.93 -5.56
CA LEU A 87 1.25 6.88 -4.84
C LEU A 87 0.45 7.97 -4.10
N ASN A 88 -0.83 8.19 -4.42
CA ASN A 88 -1.69 9.11 -3.65
C ASN A 88 -1.85 8.68 -2.18
N ILE A 89 -1.58 7.41 -1.84
CA ILE A 89 -1.56 6.94 -0.46
C ILE A 89 -0.64 7.76 0.43
N PHE A 90 0.47 8.30 -0.11
CA PHE A 90 1.41 9.12 0.66
C PHE A 90 0.83 10.46 1.13
N MET A 91 -0.20 10.96 0.44
CA MET A 91 -0.94 12.15 0.85
C MET A 91 -1.97 11.84 1.95
N LEU A 92 -2.33 10.58 2.13
CA LEU A 92 -3.30 10.14 3.13
C LEU A 92 -2.64 9.82 4.47
N SER A 93 -3.39 10.04 5.54
CA SER A 93 -2.98 9.65 6.88
C SER A 93 -4.19 9.31 7.74
N CYS A 94 -3.99 8.40 8.69
CA CYS A 94 -4.95 8.13 9.76
C CYS A 94 -4.28 8.42 11.11
N PRO A 95 -4.26 9.70 11.56
CA PRO A 95 -3.58 10.08 12.79
C PRO A 95 -3.99 9.23 14.01
N PRO A 96 -5.28 8.88 14.23
CA PRO A 96 -5.67 8.04 15.36
C PRO A 96 -4.96 6.66 15.38
N LEU A 97 -4.86 6.00 14.22
CA LEU A 97 -4.22 4.68 14.11
C LEU A 97 -2.70 4.78 14.21
N MET A 98 -2.10 5.85 13.68
CA MET A 98 -0.67 6.11 13.82
C MET A 98 -0.29 6.36 15.29
N ASP A 99 -1.09 7.13 16.01
CA ASP A 99 -0.86 7.41 17.43
C ASP A 99 -1.08 6.16 18.29
N GLN A 100 -2.04 5.32 17.92
CA GLN A 100 -2.22 4.01 18.56
C GLN A 100 -1.02 3.08 18.29
N ALA A 101 -0.52 3.04 17.06
CA ALA A 101 0.68 2.28 16.71
C ALA A 101 1.90 2.72 17.54
N ARG A 102 2.09 4.03 17.71
CA ARG A 102 3.18 4.61 18.51
C ARG A 102 3.15 4.22 19.98
N LYS A 103 1.99 3.88 20.52
CA LYS A 103 1.83 3.40 21.90
C LYS A 103 2.20 1.92 22.07
N LEU A 104 2.41 1.17 20.97
CA LEU A 104 2.84 -0.22 21.06
C LEU A 104 4.22 -0.31 21.72
N ASN A 105 4.33 -1.18 22.73
CA ASN A 105 5.60 -1.58 23.30
C ASN A 105 6.16 -2.72 22.47
N ILE A 106 7.06 -2.41 21.54
CA ILE A 106 7.91 -3.42 20.92
C ILE A 106 8.95 -3.79 21.98
N ILE A 107 8.78 -4.95 22.60
CA ILE A 107 9.72 -5.47 23.60
C ILE A 107 11.06 -5.64 22.88
N PRO A 108 12.14 -4.97 23.32
CA PRO A 108 13.47 -5.27 22.78
C PRO A 108 13.78 -6.71 23.16
N GLN A 109 14.21 -7.52 22.18
CA GLN A 109 14.58 -8.90 22.47
C GLN A 109 15.60 -8.91 23.62
N LEU A 110 15.33 -9.75 24.62
CA LEU A 110 16.23 -10.01 25.73
C LEU A 110 17.57 -10.47 25.13
N ASN A 111 18.62 -9.67 25.33
CA ASN A 111 20.00 -10.08 25.09
C ASN A 111 20.38 -11.21 26.04
#